data_AF-A0A2N2FCW9-F1
#
_entry.id   AF-A0A2N2FCW9-F1
#
_cell.length_a   1.000
_cell.length_b   1.000
_cell.length_c   1.000
_cell.angle_alpha   90.00
_cell.angle_beta   90.00
_cell.angle_gamma   90.00
#
_symmetry.space_group_name_H-M   'P 1'
#
loop_
_entity.id
_entity.type
_entity.pdbx_description
1 polymer ?
#
loop_
_entity_poly.entity_id
_entity_poly.type
_entity_poly.pdbx_seq_one_letter_code
_entity_poly.pdbx_strand_id
1 'polypeptide(L)' 'TIGPEEDANKALEIMNRTGNSRLLVVNGDQLEGIISLKDMLTLLSLKIELNDLEKNK' A
#
# COMPACT_ATOMS: atom_id res chain seq x y z
N THR A 1 -5.61 10.01 6.16
CA THR A 1 -4.14 9.94 6.15
C THR A 1 -3.74 8.67 6.89
N ILE A 2 -2.45 8.33 6.89
CA ILE A 2 -1.91 7.15 7.59
C ILE A 2 -0.50 7.49 8.11
N GLY A 3 -0.05 6.83 9.18
CA GLY A 3 1.31 6.97 9.69
C GLY A 3 2.35 6.24 8.84
N PRO A 4 3.63 6.63 8.89
CA PRO A 4 4.70 6.00 8.11
C PRO A 4 5.00 4.54 8.49
N GLU A 5 4.77 4.17 9.75
CA GLU A 5 5.03 2.83 10.29
C GLU A 5 3.80 1.90 10.26
N GLU A 6 2.70 2.35 9.68
CA GLU A 6 1.46 1.58 9.61
C GLU A 6 1.49 0.51 8.51
N ASP A 7 0.83 -0.61 8.77
CA ASP A 7 0.82 -1.74 7.84
C ASP A 7 0.01 -1.44 6.56
N ALA A 8 0.46 -2.00 5.43
CA ALA A 8 -0.21 -1.88 4.15
C ALA A 8 -1.67 -2.34 4.16
N ASN A 9 -2.03 -3.36 4.95
CA ASN A 9 -3.40 -3.80 5.12
C ASN A 9 -4.26 -2.72 5.78
N LYS A 10 -3.69 -1.94 6.71
CA LYS A 10 -4.40 -0.83 7.33
C LYS A 10 -4.70 0.27 6.33
N ALA A 11 -3.74 0.58 5.45
CA ALA A 11 -3.96 1.51 4.35
C ALA A 11 -5.11 1.06 3.44
N LEU A 12 -5.13 -0.22 3.04
CA LEU A 12 -6.20 -0.78 2.20
C LEU A 12 -7.57 -0.75 2.90
N GLU A 13 -7.62 -1.06 4.19
CA GLU A 13 -8.85 -0.97 5.00
C GLU A 13 -9.42 0.45 4.99
N ILE A 14 -8.58 1.47 5.20
CA ILE A 14 -8.98 2.88 5.17
C ILE A 14 -9.46 3.26 3.77
N MET A 15 -8.69 2.94 2.72
CA MET A 15 -9.07 3.23 1.33
C MET A 15 -10.43 2.64 0.97
N ASN A 16 -10.66 1.37 1.34
CA ASN A 16 -11.93 0.68 1.09
C ASN A 16 -13.09 1.33 1.86
N ARG A 17 -12.91 1.62 3.16
CA ARG A 17 -13.96 2.23 3.99
C ARG A 17 -14.34 3.64 3.53
N THR A 18 -13.37 4.44 3.09
CA THR A 18 -13.62 5.84 2.71
C THR A 18 -13.86 6.04 1.22
N GLY A 19 -13.65 5.01 0.39
CA GLY A 19 -13.70 5.11 -1.08
C GLY A 19 -12.55 5.95 -1.68
N ASN A 20 -11.53 6.29 -0.89
CA ASN A 20 -10.40 7.09 -1.36
C ASN A 20 -9.31 6.15 -1.88
N SER A 21 -8.88 6.33 -3.12
CA SER A 21 -7.84 5.49 -3.73
C SER A 21 -6.41 5.89 -3.36
N ARG A 22 -6.24 6.90 -2.51
CA ARG A 22 -4.96 7.48 -2.10
C ARG A 22 -5.02 7.92 -0.64
N LEU A 23 -3.92 7.75 0.07
CA LEU A 23 -3.73 8.26 1.42
C LEU A 23 -2.43 9.05 1.50
N LEU A 24 -2.47 10.19 2.18
CA LEU A 24 -1.26 10.89 2.61
C LEU A 24 -0.61 10.14 3.76
N VAL A 25 0.71 10.00 3.71
CA VAL A 25 1.54 9.47 4.79
C VAL A 25 2.07 10.65 5.59
N VAL A 26 1.70 10.72 6.87
CA VAL A 26 1.98 11.87 7.74
C VAL A 26 2.59 11.43 9.06
N ASN A 27 3.52 12.24 9.57
CA ASN A 27 4.16 12.07 10.88
C ASN A 27 3.97 13.35 11.68
N GLY A 28 2.99 13.35 12.59
CA GLY A 28 2.47 14.59 13.19
C GLY A 28 1.92 15.53 12.11
N ASP A 29 2.43 16.75 12.07
CA ASP A 29 2.04 17.78 11.09
C ASP A 29 2.86 17.73 9.79
N GLN A 30 3.83 16.80 9.69
CA GLN A 30 4.68 16.68 8.51
C GLN A 30 4.08 15.70 7.49
N LEU A 31 3.93 16.14 6.25
CA LEU A 31 3.63 15.27 5.11
C LEU A 31 4.92 14.59 4.63
N GLU A 32 5.02 13.27 4.80
CA GLU A 32 6.19 12.50 4.41
C GLU A 32 6.02 11.80 3.05
N GLY A 33 4.78 11.56 2.62
CA GLY A 33 4.56 10.95 1.31
C GLY A 33 3.10 10.69 0.96
N ILE A 34 2.90 9.87 -0.06
CA ILE A 34 1.59 9.42 -0.53
C ILE A 34 1.67 7.94 -0.89
N ILE A 35 0.62 7.20 -0.58
CA ILE A 35 0.43 5.83 -1.05
C ILE A 35 -0.91 5.74 -1.77
N SER A 36 -0.93 5.03 -2.91
CA SER A 36 -2.13 4.83 -3.71
C SER A 36 -2.46 3.34 -3.86
N LEU A 37 -3.73 3.07 -4.17
CA LEU A 37 -4.18 1.72 -4.53
C LEU A 37 -3.40 1.18 -5.74
N LYS A 38 -2.98 2.05 -6.67
CA LYS A 38 -2.15 1.66 -7.82
C LYS A 38 -0.80 1.10 -7.36
N ASP A 39 -0.14 1.75 -6.40
CA ASP A 39 1.15 1.30 -5.87
C ASP A 39 1.02 -0.08 -5.22
N MET A 40 -0.09 -0.29 -4.49
CA MET A 40 -0.43 -1.59 -3.88
C MET A 40 -0.64 -2.69 -4.93
N LEU A 41 -1.33 -2.38 -6.03
CA LEU A 41 -1.54 -3.34 -7.13
C LEU A 41 -0.22 -3.69 -7.82
N THR A 42 0.65 -2.70 -8.05
CA THR A 42 1.99 -2.95 -8.61
C THR A 42 2.81 -3.87 -7.70
N LEU A 43 2.79 -3.63 -6.38
CA LEU A 43 3.46 -4.50 -5.41
C LEU A 43 2.90 -5.93 -5.42
N LEU A 44 1.58 -6.08 -5.52
CA LEU A 44 0.93 -7.40 -5.55
C LEU A 44 1.30 -8.18 -6.82
N SER A 45 1.34 -7.52 -7.98
CA SER A 45 1.79 -8.15 -9.24
C SER A 45 3.20 -8.72 -9.09
N LEU A 46 4.13 -7.91 -8.56
CA LEU A 46 5.51 -8.32 -8.35
C LEU A 46 5.61 -9.54 -7.41
N LYS A 47 4.82 -9.57 -6.33
CA LYS A 47 4.80 -10.72 -5.41
C LYS A 47 4.31 -12.00 -6.09
N ILE A 48 3.28 -11.91 -6.94
CA ILE A 48 2.75 -13.05 -7.68
C ILE A 48 3.83 -13.60 -8.64
N GLU A 49 4.46 -12.71 -9.41
CA GLU A 49 5.53 -13.09 -10.34
C GLU A 49 6.70 -13.80 -9.62
N LEU A 50 7.14 -13.29 -8.47
CA LEU A 50 8.20 -13.91 -7.68
C LEU A 50 7.80 -15.30 -7.17
N ASN A 51 6.59 -15.45 -6.64
CA ASN A 51 6.08 -16.73 -6.17
C ASN A 51 6.00 -17.78 -7.30
N ASP A 52 5.64 -17.34 -8.51
CA ASP A 52 5.60 -18.23 -9.68
C ASP A 52 7.00 -18.68 -10.12
N LEU A 53 8.01 -17.81 -10.01
CA LEU A 53 9.41 -18.18 -10.26
C LEU A 53 9.94 -19.22 -9.26
N GLU A 54 9.54 -19.14 -7.99
CA GLU A 54 9.95 -20.11 -6.96
C GLU A 54 9.36 -21.50 -7.17
N LYS A 55 8.11 -21.60 -7.65
CA LYS A 55 7.44 -22.88 -7.92
C LYS A 55 7.97 -23.63 -9.15
N ASN A 56 8.67 -22.92 -10.04
CA ASN A 56 9.24 -23.47 -11.26
C ASN A 56 10.71 -23.92 -11.10
N LYS A 57 11.25 -23.88 -9.88
CA LYS A 57 12.53 -24.49 -9.50
C LYS A 57 12.33 -25.85 -8.85
#